data_AF-A3UJH5-F1
#
_entry.id   AF-A3UJH5-F1
#
_cell.length_a   1.000
_cell.length_b   1.000
_cell.length_c   1.000
_cell.angle_alpha   90.00
_cell.angle_beta   90.00
_cell.angle_gamma   90.00
#
_symmetry.space_group_name_H-M   'P 1'
#
loop_
_entity.id
_entity.type
_entity.pdbx_description
1 polymer ?
#
loop_
_entity_poly.entity_id
_entity_poly.type
_entity_poly.pdbx_seq_one_letter_code
_entity_poly.pdbx_strand_id
1 'polypeptide(L)'
;MRPLILAFGLMLAFAPLGEAQKLVRPPEYQDPYPVESLARVMGEMHYLDFACKGRQSQAWRDAMVELLDHEAPTRGGYRQRLVDRFNEGFRIQERRSPRCGAEEEMVRQTLAIEGEALSEQLRRTYLQ
;
A
#
# COMPACT_ATOMS: atom_id res chain seq x y z
N MET A 1 -62.44 21.21 40.63
CA MET A 1 -62.06 21.93 39.40
C MET A 1 -61.00 21.10 38.69
N ARG A 2 -61.09 21.02 37.36
CA ARG A 2 -60.56 19.99 36.43
C ARG A 2 -59.05 19.66 36.55
N PRO A 3 -58.63 18.37 36.44
CA PRO A 3 -57.26 18.03 36.05
C PRO A 3 -57.11 18.17 34.52
N LEU A 4 -56.21 19.03 34.08
CA LEU A 4 -55.81 19.14 32.67
C LEU A 4 -54.80 18.03 32.35
N ILE A 5 -55.22 17.02 31.60
CA ILE A 5 -54.32 16.00 31.04
C ILE A 5 -53.69 16.61 29.78
N LEU A 6 -52.41 16.96 29.84
CA LEU A 6 -51.60 17.31 28.67
C LEU A 6 -51.16 16.00 27.99
N ALA A 7 -51.88 15.59 26.94
CA ALA A 7 -51.47 14.51 26.06
C ALA A 7 -50.33 15.01 25.14
N PHE A 8 -49.10 14.58 25.41
CA PHE A 8 -47.94 14.81 24.56
C PHE A 8 -47.98 13.80 23.40
N GLY A 9 -48.43 14.26 22.23
CA GLY A 9 -48.47 13.45 21.02
C GLY A 9 -47.06 13.12 20.52
N LEU A 10 -46.66 11.86 20.62
CA LEU A 10 -45.40 11.34 20.11
C LEU A 10 -45.49 11.22 18.58
N MET A 11 -44.93 12.21 17.87
CA MET A 11 -44.80 12.20 16.41
C MET A 11 -43.63 11.29 16.04
N LEU A 12 -43.91 10.06 15.61
CA LEU A 12 -42.92 9.14 15.04
C LEU A 12 -42.45 9.68 13.69
N ALA A 13 -41.33 10.39 13.70
CA ALA A 13 -40.63 10.79 12.47
C ALA A 13 -39.99 9.54 11.84
N PHE A 14 -40.62 9.03 10.77
CA PHE A 14 -40.00 8.08 9.86
C PHE A 14 -38.86 8.80 9.13
N ALA A 15 -37.61 8.57 9.57
CA ALA A 15 -36.44 8.98 8.81
C ALA A 15 -36.29 8.04 7.59
N PRO A 16 -36.08 8.57 6.37
CA PRO A 16 -35.77 7.73 5.22
C PRO A 16 -34.40 7.06 5.45
N LEU A 17 -34.36 5.73 5.30
CA LEU A 17 -33.13 4.95 5.24
C LEU A 17 -32.28 5.50 4.09
N GLY A 18 -31.12 6.06 4.44
CA GLY A 18 -30.19 6.65 3.49
C GLY A 18 -29.76 5.66 2.42
N GLU A 19 -29.70 6.14 1.17
CA GLU A 19 -29.09 5.42 0.06
C GLU A 19 -27.67 5.01 0.44
N ALA A 20 -27.40 3.70 0.33
CA ALA A 20 -26.05 3.17 0.42
C ALA A 20 -25.21 3.79 -0.70
N GLN A 21 -24.40 4.79 -0.36
CA GLN A 21 -23.43 5.39 -1.27
C GLN A 21 -22.45 4.29 -1.69
N LYS A 22 -22.58 3.86 -2.94
CA LYS A 22 -21.65 2.95 -3.60
C LYS A 22 -20.29 3.64 -3.58
N LEU A 23 -19.37 3.14 -2.77
CA LEU A 23 -18.00 3.65 -2.71
C LEU A 23 -17.37 3.45 -4.10
N VAL A 24 -17.33 4.52 -4.90
CA VAL A 24 -16.58 4.53 -6.15
C VAL A 24 -15.10 4.53 -5.74
N ARG A 25 -14.47 3.36 -5.79
CA ARG A 25 -13.02 3.25 -5.65
C ARG A 25 -12.43 4.10 -6.80
N PRO A 26 -11.56 5.10 -6.51
CA PRO A 26 -10.88 5.84 -7.56
C PRO A 26 -10.15 4.86 -8.49
N PRO A 27 -10.02 5.17 -9.79
CA PRO A 27 -9.26 4.31 -10.69
C PRO A 27 -7.89 4.05 -10.06
N GLU A 28 -7.56 2.77 -9.92
CA GLU A 28 -6.26 2.34 -9.44
C GLU A 28 -5.23 2.98 -10.37
N TYR A 29 -4.29 3.74 -9.81
CA TYR A 29 -3.22 4.36 -10.58
C TYR A 29 -2.49 3.25 -11.34
N GLN A 30 -2.73 3.16 -12.64
CA GLN A 30 -2.00 2.25 -13.51
C GLN A 30 -0.67 2.94 -13.80
N ASP A 31 0.39 2.40 -13.21
CA ASP A 31 1.76 2.79 -13.52
C ASP A 31 2.16 2.11 -14.83
N PRO A 32 2.16 2.80 -16.00
CA PRO A 32 2.46 2.17 -17.28
C PRO A 32 3.92 1.69 -17.34
N TYR A 33 4.79 2.24 -16.48
CA TYR A 33 6.18 1.89 -16.35
C TYR A 33 6.48 1.60 -14.86
N PRO A 34 6.21 0.37 -14.39
CA PRO A 34 5.91 0.04 -12.98
C PRO A 34 7.08 0.08 -12.00
N VAL A 35 8.13 0.85 -12.29
CA VAL A 35 9.37 0.93 -11.49
C VAL A 35 9.13 1.64 -10.15
N GLU A 36 8.31 2.69 -10.13
CA GLU A 36 7.95 3.37 -8.87
C GLU A 36 7.15 2.42 -7.95
N SER A 37 6.23 1.65 -8.54
CA SER A 37 5.46 0.63 -7.84
C SER A 37 6.35 -0.52 -7.33
N LEU A 38 7.31 -0.98 -8.15
CA LEU A 38 8.25 -2.02 -7.77
C LEU A 38 9.16 -1.57 -6.62
N ALA A 39 9.67 -0.34 -6.67
CA ALA A 39 10.47 0.25 -5.60
C ALA A 39 9.71 0.27 -4.27
N ARG A 40 8.41 0.59 -4.27
CA ARG A 40 7.57 0.50 -3.05
C ARG A 40 7.50 -0.92 -2.51
N VAL A 41 7.21 -1.92 -3.36
CA VAL A 41 7.15 -3.33 -2.93
C VAL A 41 8.46 -3.79 -2.30
N MET A 42 9.60 -3.41 -2.89
CA MET A 42 10.92 -3.71 -2.35
C MET A 42 11.14 -3.06 -0.98
N GLY A 43 10.62 -1.86 -0.76
CA GLY A 43 10.62 -1.18 0.54
C GLY A 43 9.80 -1.92 1.61
N GLU A 44 8.60 -2.39 1.26
CA GLU A 44 7.75 -3.19 2.15
C GLU A 44 8.45 -4.51 2.53
N MET A 45 8.99 -5.22 1.54
CA MET A 45 9.79 -6.44 1.74
C MET A 45 11.01 -6.21 2.62
N HIS A 46 11.70 -5.08 2.42
CA HIS A 46 12.86 -4.71 3.20
C HIS A 46 12.54 -4.52 4.69
N TYR A 47 11.38 -3.93 5.02
CA TYR A 47 10.95 -3.83 6.40
C TYR A 47 10.70 -5.21 7.04
N LEU A 48 10.05 -6.15 6.32
CA LEU A 48 9.82 -7.50 6.84
C LEU A 48 11.14 -8.19 7.22
N ASP A 49 12.12 -8.11 6.32
CA ASP A 49 13.46 -8.64 6.55
C ASP A 49 14.17 -7.95 7.72
N PHE A 50 14.12 -6.62 7.77
CA PHE A 50 14.71 -5.83 8.86
C PHE A 50 14.11 -6.19 10.23
N ALA A 51 12.78 -6.27 10.32
CA ALA A 51 12.07 -6.51 11.56
C ALA A 51 12.22 -7.95 12.05
N CYS A 52 12.22 -8.94 11.15
CA CYS A 52 12.18 -10.35 11.53
C CYS A 52 13.51 -11.09 11.42
N LYS A 53 14.46 -10.63 10.59
CA LYS A 53 15.79 -11.23 10.43
C LYS A 53 16.92 -10.35 10.99
N GLY A 54 16.63 -9.08 11.28
CA GLY A 54 17.55 -8.12 11.86
C GLY A 54 18.19 -7.19 10.83
N ARG A 55 18.93 -6.19 11.36
CA ARG A 55 19.46 -5.05 10.58
C ARG A 55 20.47 -5.45 9.51
N GLN A 56 21.08 -6.61 9.65
CA GLN A 56 22.06 -7.18 8.72
C GLN A 56 21.43 -7.73 7.45
N SER A 57 20.10 -7.88 7.37
CA SER A 57 19.48 -8.17 6.07
C SER A 57 19.59 -6.96 5.14
N GLN A 58 20.33 -7.13 4.05
CA GLN A 58 20.59 -6.10 3.03
C GLN A 58 20.06 -6.47 1.65
N ALA A 59 19.60 -7.70 1.43
CA ALA A 59 19.22 -8.20 0.10
C ALA A 59 18.27 -7.26 -0.67
N TRP A 60 17.25 -6.72 0.00
CA TRP A 60 16.30 -5.78 -0.63
C TRP A 60 16.87 -4.38 -0.84
N ARG A 61 17.81 -3.93 0.00
CA ARG A 61 18.54 -2.69 -0.22
C ARG A 61 19.50 -2.83 -1.40
N ASP A 62 20.20 -3.95 -1.50
CA ASP A 62 21.12 -4.24 -2.61
C ASP A 62 20.33 -4.33 -3.92
N ALA A 63 19.20 -5.04 -3.94
CA ALA A 63 18.31 -5.09 -5.09
C ALA A 63 17.77 -3.70 -5.46
N MET A 64 17.46 -2.85 -4.48
CA MET A 64 17.01 -1.47 -4.77
C MET A 64 18.13 -0.65 -5.40
N VAL A 65 19.39 -0.82 -4.97
CA VAL A 65 20.55 -0.18 -5.60
C VAL A 65 20.67 -0.63 -7.05
N GLU A 66 20.56 -1.93 -7.32
CA GLU A 66 20.56 -2.48 -8.69
C GLU A 66 19.44 -1.89 -9.55
N LEU A 67 18.21 -1.81 -9.02
CA LEU A 67 17.09 -1.17 -9.72
C LEU A 67 17.41 0.29 -10.06
N LEU A 68 17.95 1.06 -9.11
CA LEU A 68 18.31 2.45 -9.35
C LEU A 68 19.41 2.59 -10.41
N ASP A 69 20.36 1.67 -10.47
CA ASP A 69 21.47 1.73 -11.42
C ASP A 69 21.03 1.40 -12.85
N HIS A 70 20.00 0.58 -13.02
CA HIS A 70 19.38 0.31 -14.33
C HIS A 70 18.37 1.39 -14.75
N GLU A 71 17.48 1.79 -13.85
CA GLU A 71 16.31 2.62 -14.17
C GLU A 71 16.59 4.13 -14.01
N ALA A 72 17.53 4.49 -13.14
CA ALA A 72 17.85 5.88 -12.83
C ALA A 72 19.37 6.07 -12.58
N PRO A 73 20.24 5.72 -13.55
CA PRO A 73 21.70 5.71 -13.38
C PRO A 73 22.27 7.09 -13.04
N THR A 74 21.64 8.15 -13.54
CA THR A 74 22.03 9.52 -13.23
C THR A 74 21.30 10.04 -11.99
N ARG A 75 22.00 10.83 -11.17
CA ARG A 75 21.35 11.59 -10.10
C ARG A 75 20.30 12.53 -10.69
N GLY A 76 19.15 12.64 -10.05
CA GLY A 76 18.07 13.52 -10.51
C GLY A 76 16.74 13.24 -9.82
N GLY A 77 15.71 13.98 -10.23
CA GLY A 77 14.38 13.90 -9.64
C GLY A 77 13.75 12.51 -9.74
N TYR A 78 13.99 11.77 -10.83
CA TYR A 78 13.45 10.41 -10.97
C TYR A 78 14.10 9.42 -9.99
N ARG A 79 15.44 9.41 -9.89
CA ARG A 79 16.17 8.60 -8.90
C ARG A 79 15.67 8.88 -7.49
N GLN A 80 15.46 10.16 -7.15
CA GLN A 80 14.95 10.55 -5.84
C GLN A 80 13.53 10.02 -5.61
N ARG A 81 12.63 10.11 -6.60
CA ARG A 81 11.29 9.53 -6.49
C ARG A 81 11.33 8.03 -6.23
N LEU A 82 12.19 7.27 -6.91
CA LEU A 82 12.34 5.83 -6.65
C LEU A 82 12.78 5.54 -5.21
N VAL A 83 13.74 6.31 -4.70
CA VAL A 83 14.16 6.24 -3.29
C VAL A 83 12.99 6.59 -2.35
N ASP A 84 12.20 7.61 -2.68
CA ASP A 84 11.06 8.02 -1.89
C ASP A 84 9.97 6.93 -1.85
N ARG A 85 9.72 6.24 -2.98
CA ARG A 85 8.80 5.09 -3.06
C ARG A 85 9.26 3.91 -2.23
N PHE A 86 10.54 3.57 -2.28
CA PHE A 86 11.11 2.54 -1.40
C PHE A 86 10.90 2.89 0.08
N ASN A 87 11.21 4.13 0.46
CA ASN A 87 11.01 4.59 1.83
C ASN A 87 9.53 4.65 2.23
N GLU A 88 8.64 4.96 1.30
CA GLU A 88 7.19 4.90 1.50
C GLU A 88 6.75 3.48 1.82
N GLY A 89 7.17 2.49 1.01
CA GLY A 89 6.90 1.07 1.25
C GLY A 89 7.40 0.59 2.61
N PHE A 90 8.64 0.92 2.96
CA PHE A 90 9.19 0.60 4.28
C PHE A 90 8.28 1.10 5.41
N ARG A 91 7.86 2.38 5.36
CA ARG A 91 6.98 2.98 6.37
C ARG A 91 5.57 2.37 6.37
N ILE A 92 5.05 1.94 5.23
CA ILE A 92 3.75 1.24 5.14
C ILE A 92 3.79 -0.01 5.99
N GLN A 93 4.81 -0.84 5.80
CA GLN A 93 4.92 -2.11 6.50
C GLN A 93 5.33 -1.92 7.96
N GLU A 94 6.11 -0.87 8.27
CA GLU A 94 6.39 -0.43 9.62
C GLU A 94 5.12 -0.14 10.43
N ARG A 95 4.18 0.61 9.84
CA ARG A 95 2.89 0.90 10.50
C ARG A 95 2.01 -0.33 10.67
N ARG A 96 2.13 -1.33 9.79
CA ARG A 96 1.40 -2.60 9.90
C ARG A 96 1.98 -3.49 11.00
N SER A 97 3.27 -3.38 11.28
CA SER A 97 3.98 -4.10 12.36
C SER A 97 3.61 -5.59 12.44
N PRO A 98 3.77 -6.37 11.35
CA PRO A 98 3.40 -7.78 11.32
C PRO A 98 4.19 -8.59 12.35
N ARG A 99 3.55 -9.62 12.92
CA ARG A 99 4.26 -10.57 13.79
C ARG A 99 5.12 -11.52 12.97
N CYS A 100 6.39 -11.64 13.34
CA CYS A 100 7.31 -12.58 12.72
C CYS A 100 6.80 -14.02 12.87
N GLY A 101 6.85 -14.79 11.78
CA GLY A 101 6.24 -16.11 11.66
C GLY A 101 5.20 -16.15 10.55
N ALA A 102 4.11 -16.90 10.75
CA ALA A 102 3.12 -17.15 9.69
C ALA A 102 2.46 -15.86 9.14
N GLU A 103 2.22 -14.86 9.99
CA GLU A 103 1.59 -13.60 9.58
C GLU A 103 2.50 -12.80 8.64
N GLU A 104 3.78 -12.65 8.99
CA GLU A 104 4.77 -12.01 8.12
C GLU A 104 4.98 -12.77 6.80
N GLU A 105 5.05 -14.10 6.84
CA GLU A 105 5.20 -14.93 5.63
C GLU A 105 4.02 -14.75 4.66
N MET A 106 2.79 -14.65 5.17
CA MET A 106 1.62 -14.36 4.32
C MET A 106 1.73 -12.99 3.64
N VAL A 107 2.20 -11.97 4.36
CA VAL A 107 2.41 -10.64 3.78
C VAL A 107 3.54 -10.68 2.75
N ARG A 108 4.64 -11.36 3.04
CA ARG A 108 5.76 -11.57 2.12
C ARG A 108 5.29 -12.22 0.82
N GLN A 109 4.47 -13.28 0.90
CA GLN A 109 3.93 -13.96 -0.28
C GLN A 109 3.04 -13.04 -1.11
N THR A 110 2.20 -12.23 -0.46
CA THR A 110 1.35 -11.25 -1.15
C THR A 110 2.19 -10.22 -1.90
N LEU A 111 3.22 -9.67 -1.25
CA LEU A 111 4.15 -8.72 -1.85
C LEU A 111 4.99 -9.36 -2.97
N ALA A 112 5.33 -10.65 -2.85
CA ALA A 112 6.09 -11.36 -3.89
C ALA A 112 5.27 -11.52 -5.18
N ILE A 113 3.98 -11.89 -5.05
CA ILE A 113 3.06 -11.97 -6.18
C ILE A 113 2.90 -10.60 -6.85
N GLU A 114 2.77 -9.55 -6.05
CA GLU A 114 2.70 -8.18 -6.57
C GLU A 114 3.98 -7.78 -7.32
N GLY A 115 5.15 -8.02 -6.71
CA GLY A 115 6.45 -7.74 -7.32
C GLY A 115 6.69 -8.51 -8.61
N GLU A 116 6.28 -9.78 -8.68
CA GLU A 116 6.33 -10.60 -9.89
C GLU A 116 5.48 -9.97 -11.01
N ALA A 117 4.24 -9.60 -10.71
CA ALA A 117 3.33 -8.98 -11.67
C ALA A 117 3.90 -7.65 -12.22
N LEU A 118 4.46 -6.81 -11.35
CA LEU A 118 5.09 -5.53 -11.73
C LEU A 118 6.35 -5.75 -12.57
N SER A 119 7.20 -6.71 -12.21
CA SER A 119 8.42 -7.04 -12.95
C SER A 119 8.10 -7.58 -14.35
N GLU A 120 7.09 -8.43 -14.45
CA GLU A 120 6.63 -8.98 -15.72
C GLU A 120 5.95 -7.90 -16.58
N GLN A 121 5.24 -6.95 -15.98
CA GLN A 121 4.77 -5.76 -16.69
C GLN A 121 5.93 -4.90 -17.20
N LEU A 122 6.93 -4.60 -16.36
CA LEU A 122 8.13 -3.84 -16.74
C LEU A 122 8.83 -4.49 -17.94
N ARG A 123 9.05 -5.81 -17.87
CA ARG A 123 9.65 -6.60 -18.95
C ARG A 123 8.86 -6.46 -20.25
N ARG A 124 7.52 -6.51 -20.20
CA ARG A 124 6.69 -6.32 -21.39
C ARG A 124 6.81 -4.91 -21.96
N THR A 125 6.88 -3.88 -21.11
CA THR A 125 7.03 -2.49 -21.55
C THR A 125 8.39 -2.24 -22.21
N TYR A 126 9.46 -2.89 -21.73
CA TYR A 126 10.79 -2.80 -22.34
C TYR A 126 10.93 -3.43 -23.73
N LEU A 127 10.13 -4.46 -24.02
CA LEU A 127 10.23 -5.26 -25.24
C LEU A 127 9.29 -4.79 -26.36
N GLN A 128 8.54 -3.71 -26.14
CA GLN A 128 7.68 -3.05 -27.12
C GLN A 128 8.41 -1.88 -27.78
#